data_AF-A0A7K0RDG1-F1
#
_entry.id   AF-A0A7K0RDG1-F1
#
_cell.length_a   1.000
_cell.length_b   1.000
_cell.length_c   1.000
_cell.angle_alpha   90.00
_cell.angle_beta   90.00
_cell.angle_gamma   90.00
#
_symmetry.space_group_name_H-M   'P 1'
#
loop_
_entity.id
_entity.type
_entity.pdbx_description
1 polymer ?
#
loop_
_entity_poly.entity_id
_entity_poly.type
_entity_poly.pdbx_seq_one_letter_code
_entity_poly.pdbx_strand_id
1 'polypeptide(L)' 'MTTSVAVVGASGKLGALVCQLVEDSEDFTLAAALNSRSELSDMLVADVVVDVSLPAVSRQVVE' A
#
# COMPACT_ATOMS: atom_id res chain seq x y z
N MET A 1 4.09 18.95 4.91
CA MET A 1 3.56 18.23 3.73
C MET A 1 3.90 16.78 3.97
N THR A 2 2.91 15.90 4.01
CA THR A 2 3.13 14.46 4.18
C THR A 2 3.02 13.77 2.82
N THR A 3 3.74 12.69 2.62
CA THR A 3 3.62 11.84 1.42
C THR A 3 2.55 10.80 1.67
N SER A 4 1.52 10.77 0.83
CA SER A 4 0.45 9.77 0.94
C SER A 4 0.90 8.42 0.35
N VAL A 5 0.64 7.35 1.09
CA VAL A 5 1.10 5.99 0.75
C VAL A 5 -0.08 5.05 0.61
N ALA A 6 -0.12 4.27 -0.47
CA ALA A 6 -0.98 3.11 -0.62
C ALA A 6 -0.16 1.83 -0.44
N VAL A 7 -0.70 0.85 0.30
CA VAL A 7 -0.03 -0.44 0.53
C VAL A 7 -0.83 -1.54 -0.14
N VAL A 8 -0.21 -2.28 -1.06
CA VAL A 8 -0.80 -3.46 -1.72
C VAL A 8 -0.28 -4.72 -1.03
N GLY A 9 -1.20 -5.61 -0.66
CA GLY A 9 -0.89 -6.73 0.24
C GLY A 9 -0.92 -6.36 1.72
N ALA A 10 -1.71 -5.32 2.07
CA ALA A 10 -1.77 -4.74 3.41
C ALA A 10 -2.17 -5.74 4.52
N SER A 11 -2.95 -6.77 4.21
CA SER A 11 -3.32 -7.82 5.17
C SER A 11 -2.24 -8.90 5.36
N GLY A 12 -1.16 -8.86 4.59
CA GLY A 12 -0.03 -9.77 4.72
C GLY A 12 0.90 -9.37 5.88
N LYS A 13 1.83 -10.26 6.25
CA LYS A 13 2.76 -10.01 7.36
C LYS A 13 3.61 -8.74 7.14
N LEU A 14 4.16 -8.58 5.94
CA LEU A 14 4.97 -7.41 5.60
C LEU A 14 4.09 -6.17 5.39
N GLY A 15 2.94 -6.31 4.73
CA GLY A 15 1.98 -5.22 4.54
C GLY A 15 1.50 -4.60 5.85
N ALA A 16 1.16 -5.43 6.84
CA ALA A 16 0.74 -4.95 8.16
C ALA A 16 1.84 -4.15 8.86
N LEU A 17 3.10 -4.59 8.76
CA LEU A 17 4.24 -3.85 9.29
C LEU A 17 4.44 -2.51 8.56
N VAL A 18 4.32 -2.50 7.24
CA VAL A 18 4.44 -1.26 6.45
C VAL A 18 3.34 -0.26 6.83
N CYS A 19 2.08 -0.71 6.94
CA CYS A 19 0.98 0.15 7.37
C CYS A 19 1.26 0.78 8.74
N GLN A 20 1.74 -0.01 9.71
CA GLN A 20 2.10 0.50 11.03
C GLN A 20 3.22 1.53 10.95
N LEU A 21 4.29 1.27 10.19
CA LEU A 21 5.40 2.22 10.03
C LEU A 21 4.98 3.53 9.36
N VAL A 22 4.02 3.47 8.43
CA VAL A 22 3.44 4.66 7.78
C VAL A 22 2.61 5.46 8.78
N GLU A 23 1.79 4.80 9.60
CA GLU A 23 0.96 5.46 10.62
C GLU A 23 1.80 6.05 11.78
N ASP A 24 2.91 5.41 12.14
CA ASP A 24 3.83 5.86 13.19
C ASP A 24 4.77 7.00 12.75
N SER A 25 4.77 7.37 11.47
CA SER A 25 5.65 8.40 10.90
C SER A 25 4.93 9.74 10.69
N GLU A 26 5.59 10.84 11.08
CA GLU A 26 5.08 12.19 10.84
C GLU A 26 5.19 12.64 9.37
N ASP A 27 6.02 11.96 8.57
CA ASP A 27 6.29 12.33 7.17
C ASP A 27 5.30 11.68 6.18
N PHE A 28 4.56 10.67 6.61
CA PHE A 28 3.69 9.85 5.76
C PHE A 28 2.22 9.85 6.21
N THR A 29 1.34 9.42 5.32
CA THR A 29 -0.08 9.20 5.64
C THR A 29 -0.58 7.99 4.86
N LEU A 30 -1.23 7.04 5.55
CA LEU A 30 -1.81 5.86 4.90
C LEU A 30 -3.10 6.26 4.16
N ALA A 31 -3.03 6.36 2.84
CA ALA A 31 -4.16 6.75 2.00
C ALA A 31 -5.01 5.57 1.54
N ALA A 32 -4.40 4.39 1.36
CA ALA A 32 -5.12 3.17 1.03
C ALA A 32 -4.39 1.91 1.52
N ALA A 33 -5.15 0.90 1.94
CA ALA A 33 -4.64 -0.40 2.37
C ALA A 33 -5.38 -1.51 1.63
N LEU A 34 -4.76 -2.06 0.58
CA LEU A 34 -5.38 -3.01 -0.34
C LEU A 34 -5.08 -4.45 0.06
N ASN A 35 -6.12 -5.28 0.09
CA ASN A 35 -6.02 -6.73 0.26
C ASN A 35 -6.44 -7.46 -1.04
N SER A 36 -6.51 -8.79 -1.02
CA SER A 36 -6.82 -9.59 -2.22
C SER A 36 -8.24 -9.43 -2.78
N ARG A 37 -9.12 -8.69 -2.09
CA ARG A 37 -10.49 -8.37 -2.53
C ARG A 37 -10.66 -6.89 -2.86
N SER A 38 -9.61 -6.08 -2.71
CA SER A 38 -9.64 -4.66 -3.05
C SER A 38 -9.49 -4.46 -4.56
N GLU A 39 -10.05 -3.38 -5.07
CA GLU A 39 -9.83 -2.95 -6.44
C GLU A 39 -8.47 -2.23 -6.52
N LEU A 40 -7.63 -2.57 -7.50
CA LEU A 40 -6.29 -1.97 -7.63
C LEU A 40 -6.34 -0.46 -7.86
N SER A 41 -7.42 0.06 -8.48
CA SER A 41 -7.62 1.50 -8.67
C SER A 41 -7.66 2.29 -7.36
N ASP A 42 -7.97 1.65 -6.23
CA ASP A 42 -8.05 2.31 -4.93
C ASP A 42 -6.69 2.86 -4.48
N MET A 43 -5.57 2.36 -5.04
CA MET A 43 -4.23 2.86 -4.70
C MET A 43 -3.89 4.21 -5.34
N LEU A 44 -4.63 4.65 -6.37
CA LEU A 44 -4.32 5.82 -7.18
C LEU A 44 -4.54 7.16 -6.46
N VAL A 45 -5.14 7.13 -5.27
CA VAL A 45 -5.27 8.32 -4.41
C VAL A 45 -3.97 8.70 -3.69
N ALA A 46 -2.97 7.81 -3.71
CA ALA A 46 -1.69 8.01 -3.03
C ALA A 46 -0.58 8.53 -3.96
N ASP A 47 0.38 9.24 -3.38
CA ASP A 47 1.59 9.72 -4.07
C ASP A 47 2.54 8.56 -4.40
N VAL A 48 2.59 7.55 -3.52
CA VAL A 48 3.48 6.38 -3.64
C VAL A 48 2.73 5.10 -3.31
N VAL A 49 3.05 4.01 -4.04
CA VAL A 49 2.55 2.66 -3.77
C VAL A 49 3.69 1.78 -3.23
N VAL A 50 3.43 1.07 -2.14
CA VAL A 50 4.29 0.00 -1.62
C VAL A 50 3.63 -1.35 -1.91
N ASP A 51 4.15 -2.04 -2.91
CA ASP A 51 3.71 -3.41 -3.24
C ASP A 51 4.50 -4.46 -2.46
N VAL A 52 3.80 -5.17 -1.58
CA VAL A 52 4.30 -6.31 -0.82
C VAL A 52 3.37 -7.52 -0.98
N SER A 53 2.81 -7.66 -2.19
CA SER A 53 1.97 -8.77 -2.59
C SER A 53 2.76 -9.98 -3.09
N LEU A 54 2.10 -10.90 -3.79
CA LEU A 54 2.73 -12.10 -4.34
C LEU A 54 3.42 -11.76 -5.68
N PRO A 55 4.55 -12.41 -6.02
CA PRO A 55 5.24 -12.16 -7.30
C PRO A 55 4.35 -12.29 -8.55
N ALA A 56 3.34 -13.18 -8.51
CA ALA A 56 2.39 -13.37 -9.60
C ALA A 56 1.37 -12.22 -9.76
N VAL A 57 1.16 -11.42 -8.70
CA VAL A 57 0.22 -10.29 -8.66
C VAL A 57 0.94 -8.97 -8.93
N SER A 58 2.19 -8.81 -8.46
CA SER A 58 2.95 -7.56 -8.55
C SER A 58 3.00 -6.91 -9.92
N ARG A 59 3.03 -7.69 -11.00
CA ARG A 59 3.01 -7.14 -12.37
C ARG A 59 1.73 -6.33 -12.66
N GLN A 60 0.59 -6.78 -12.16
CA GLN A 60 -0.71 -6.12 -12.35
C GLN A 60 -0.83 -4.83 -11.52
N VAL A 61 0.00 -4.68 -10.48
CA VAL A 61 0.01 -3.46 -9.64
C VAL A 61 0.73 -2.30 -10.35
N VAL A 62 1.63 -2.60 -11.29
CA VAL A 62 2.47 -1.60 -11.97
C VAL A 62 1.96 -1.25 -13.38
N GLU A 63 1.26 -2.17 -14.05
CA GLU A 63 0.65 -1.97 -15.37
C GLU A 63 -0.61 -1.09 -15.31
#